data_AF-A0A0F9CVS8-F1
#
_entry.id   AF-A0A0F9CVS8-F1
#
_cell.length_a   1.000
_cell.length_b   1.000
_cell.length_c   1.000
_cell.angle_alpha   90.00
_cell.angle_beta   90.00
_cell.angle_gamma   90.00
#
_symmetry.space_group_name_H-M   'P 1'
#
loop_
_entity.id
_entity.type
_entity.pdbx_description
1 polymer ?
#
loop_
_entity_poly.entity_id
_entity_poly.type
_entity_poly.pdbx_seq_one_letter_code
_entity_poly.pdbx_strand_id
1 'polypeptide(L)'
;MTHLKEIHDNSLIFLYRLLFILYAEYRGLLPIGENRLYTESYSLDALKKEVAGRLDRNEPIAASTHGYWNKLKELFEIINIGNSELGVPPYNGGLFDLDKHELLEKQRLGDLYIVNAIDFISRSSDKAYIDYGSLETRHLGSIYEGLLEYKLKISEEDIVPIKEKGKVLFIPLEKAKKIKKTIKEKEIVRKGKIYLVTDKGERKATGSYYTPDYIVKYIVENTLSPLIGKKKEKVVKKVQEVKEKVKKARGYNREALERELR
;
A
#
# COMPACT_ATOMS: atom_id res chain seq x y z
N MET A 1 21.02 2.20 -17.06
CA MET A 1 19.87 1.33 -16.75
C MET A 1 19.52 1.31 -15.25
N THR A 2 20.48 1.45 -14.34
CA THR A 2 20.30 1.48 -12.88
C THR A 2 19.31 2.53 -12.37
N HIS A 3 19.30 3.74 -12.95
CA HIS A 3 18.45 4.83 -12.47
C HIS A 3 16.94 4.62 -12.69
N LEU A 4 16.52 3.98 -13.79
CA LEU A 4 15.09 3.76 -14.07
C LEU A 4 14.47 2.71 -13.15
N LYS A 5 15.22 1.65 -12.83
CA LYS A 5 14.79 0.64 -11.86
C LYS A 5 14.65 1.28 -10.48
N GLU A 6 15.61 2.10 -10.08
CA GLU A 6 15.56 2.80 -8.80
C GLU A 6 14.37 3.76 -8.71
N ILE A 7 14.09 4.55 -9.76
CA ILE A 7 12.89 5.41 -9.84
C ILE A 7 11.61 4.58 -9.74
N HIS A 8 11.55 3.45 -10.45
CA HIS A 8 10.40 2.55 -10.42
C HIS A 8 10.16 2.02 -9.00
N ASP A 9 11.18 1.47 -8.37
CA ASP A 9 11.10 0.86 -7.05
C ASP A 9 10.69 1.90 -5.99
N ASN A 10 11.25 3.12 -6.06
CA ASN A 10 10.86 4.21 -5.16
C ASN A 10 9.43 4.72 -5.43
N SER A 11 8.98 4.72 -6.69
CA SER A 11 7.58 5.06 -7.02
C SER A 11 6.60 4.04 -6.44
N LEU A 12 6.96 2.75 -6.45
CA LEU A 12 6.17 1.71 -5.81
C LEU A 12 6.13 1.85 -4.29
N ILE A 13 7.26 2.13 -3.64
CA ILE A 13 7.29 2.39 -2.20
C ILE A 13 6.38 3.57 -1.84
N PHE A 14 6.47 4.68 -2.58
CA PHE A 14 5.59 5.82 -2.36
C PHE A 14 4.11 5.46 -2.51
N LEU A 15 3.76 4.72 -3.56
CA LEU A 15 2.39 4.23 -3.77
C LEU A 15 1.93 3.32 -2.62
N TYR A 16 2.80 2.43 -2.14
CA TYR A 16 2.49 1.52 -1.05
C TYR A 16 2.28 2.24 0.28
N ARG A 17 3.04 3.31 0.55
CA ARG A 17 2.81 4.19 1.70
C ARG A 17 1.40 4.78 1.66
N LEU A 18 0.97 5.33 0.51
CA LEU A 18 -0.38 5.90 0.37
C LEU A 18 -1.47 4.83 0.56
N LEU A 19 -1.33 3.67 -0.08
CA LEU A 19 -2.28 2.56 0.06
C LEU A 19 -2.39 2.08 1.51
N PHE A 20 -1.25 1.93 2.19
CA PHE A 20 -1.21 1.53 3.59
C PHE A 20 -1.99 2.53 4.46
N ILE A 21 -1.77 3.82 4.27
CA ILE A 21 -2.44 4.86 5.07
C ILE A 21 -3.95 4.87 4.80
N LEU A 22 -4.38 4.83 3.53
CA LEU A 22 -5.80 4.78 3.18
C LEU A 22 -6.49 3.56 3.82
N TYR A 23 -5.83 2.40 3.80
CA TYR A 23 -6.32 1.20 4.44
C TYR A 23 -6.35 1.32 5.97
N ALA A 24 -5.27 1.83 6.57
CA ALA A 24 -5.12 1.96 8.01
C ALA A 24 -6.11 2.97 8.61
N GLU A 25 -6.31 4.13 7.98
CA GLU A 25 -7.33 5.10 8.37
C GLU A 25 -8.73 4.48 8.30
N TYR A 26 -9.08 3.81 7.19
CA TYR A 26 -10.39 3.19 7.08
C TYR A 26 -10.65 2.15 8.18
N ARG A 27 -9.65 1.30 8.47
CA ARG A 27 -9.77 0.20 9.43
C ARG A 27 -9.69 0.66 10.89
N GLY A 28 -9.57 1.96 11.15
CA GLY A 28 -9.41 2.51 12.50
C GLY A 28 -8.08 2.14 13.15
N LEU A 29 -7.06 1.83 12.35
CA LEU A 29 -5.69 1.60 12.83
C LEU A 29 -4.96 2.94 13.04
N LEU A 30 -5.42 3.99 12.36
CA LEU A 30 -5.02 5.36 12.57
C LEU A 30 -6.21 6.14 13.16
N PRO A 31 -5.96 7.18 13.98
CA PRO A 31 -6.97 7.79 14.86
C PRO A 31 -7.91 8.76 14.13
N ILE A 32 -8.43 8.34 12.97
CA ILE A 32 -9.42 9.10 12.20
C ILE A 32 -10.76 9.11 12.95
N GLY A 33 -11.34 10.29 13.12
CA GLY A 33 -12.55 10.49 13.93
C GLY A 33 -12.34 10.43 15.45
N GLU A 34 -11.27 9.77 15.94
CA GLU A 34 -10.92 9.71 17.36
C GLU A 34 -10.10 10.92 17.81
N ASN A 35 -9.09 11.32 17.03
CA ASN A 35 -8.28 12.50 17.29
C ASN A 35 -8.59 13.58 16.24
N ARG A 36 -9.17 14.69 16.68
CA ARG A 36 -9.57 15.79 15.79
C ARG A 36 -8.38 16.43 15.07
N LEU A 37 -7.25 16.61 15.76
CA LEU A 37 -6.06 17.23 15.18
C LEU A 37 -5.49 16.34 14.07
N TYR A 38 -5.37 15.04 14.31
CA TYR A 38 -4.98 14.09 13.27
C TYR A 38 -5.96 14.12 12.09
N THR A 39 -7.26 14.01 12.39
CA THR A 39 -8.32 13.91 11.38
C THR A 39 -8.34 15.12 10.45
N GLU A 40 -8.27 16.34 10.99
CA GLU A 40 -8.45 17.57 10.21
C GLU A 40 -7.15 18.07 9.56
N SER A 41 -5.99 17.83 10.18
CA SER A 41 -4.73 18.48 9.77
C SER A 41 -3.68 17.53 9.19
N TYR A 42 -3.70 16.26 9.55
CA TYR A 42 -2.62 15.32 9.21
C TYR A 42 -3.07 14.13 8.37
N SER A 43 -4.33 13.71 8.50
CA SER A 43 -4.85 12.53 7.81
C SER A 43 -4.75 12.66 6.29
N LEU A 44 -4.50 11.52 5.63
CA LEU A 44 -4.58 11.43 4.19
C LEU A 44 -6.02 11.64 3.70
N ASP A 45 -7.03 11.31 4.53
CA ASP A 45 -8.43 11.65 4.28
C ASP A 45 -8.68 13.17 4.18
N ALA A 46 -8.10 13.99 5.06
CA ALA A 46 -8.17 15.45 4.94
C ALA A 46 -7.45 15.92 3.68
N LEU A 47 -6.24 15.40 3.44
CA LEU A 47 -5.43 15.80 2.30
C LEU A 47 -6.11 15.47 0.96
N LYS A 48 -6.71 14.28 0.83
CA LYS A 48 -7.40 13.88 -0.41
C LYS A 48 -8.67 14.70 -0.64
N LYS A 49 -9.41 15.08 0.42
CA LYS A 49 -10.58 15.96 0.32
C LYS A 49 -10.20 17.37 -0.11
N GLU A 50 -9.11 17.91 0.45
CA GLU A 50 -8.53 19.19 0.05
C GLU A 50 -8.19 19.17 -1.45
N VAL A 51 -7.39 18.18 -1.86
CA VAL A 51 -6.97 17.98 -3.26
C VAL A 51 -8.16 17.86 -4.20
N ALA A 52 -9.13 17.00 -3.89
CA ALA A 52 -10.32 16.78 -4.69
C ALA A 52 -11.10 18.09 -4.89
N GLY A 53 -11.31 18.86 -3.81
CA GLY A 53 -12.02 20.13 -3.87
C GLY A 53 -11.34 21.16 -4.77
N ARG A 54 -10.00 21.26 -4.71
CA ARG A 54 -9.24 22.19 -5.56
C ARG A 54 -9.32 21.80 -7.04
N LEU A 55 -9.15 20.51 -7.34
CA LEU A 55 -9.25 19.99 -8.71
C LEU A 55 -10.66 20.17 -9.29
N ASP A 56 -11.70 19.93 -8.50
CA ASP A 56 -13.09 20.07 -8.94
C ASP A 56 -13.47 21.52 -9.25
N ARG A 57 -12.83 22.48 -8.56
CA ARG A 57 -12.96 23.92 -8.83
C ARG A 57 -12.01 24.44 -9.93
N ASN A 58 -11.20 23.56 -10.53
CA ASN A 58 -10.15 23.92 -11.50
C ASN A 58 -9.19 25.01 -10.96
N GLU A 59 -8.86 24.95 -9.68
CA GLU A 59 -7.91 25.90 -9.10
C GLU A 59 -6.50 25.70 -9.67
N PRO A 60 -5.75 26.77 -9.96
CA PRO A 60 -4.35 26.65 -10.38
C PRO A 60 -3.47 26.00 -9.30
N ILE A 61 -2.66 25.05 -9.72
CA ILE A 61 -1.67 24.37 -8.87
C ILE A 61 -0.29 24.62 -9.45
N ALA A 62 0.59 25.23 -8.67
CA ALA A 62 1.96 25.48 -9.08
C ALA A 62 2.71 24.15 -9.26
N ALA A 63 3.38 23.98 -10.40
CA ALA A 63 3.98 22.70 -10.75
C ALA A 63 5.18 22.32 -9.89
N SER A 64 5.95 23.31 -9.44
CA SER A 64 7.25 23.14 -8.79
C SER A 64 7.25 23.49 -7.30
N THR A 65 6.11 23.80 -6.69
CA THR A 65 6.00 23.94 -5.24
C THR A 65 6.00 22.56 -4.57
N HIS A 66 6.17 22.50 -3.25
CA HIS A 66 6.36 21.25 -2.51
C HIS A 66 5.50 21.14 -1.24
N GLY A 67 4.42 21.91 -1.14
CA GLY A 67 3.57 21.94 0.05
C GLY A 67 2.91 20.59 0.34
N TYR A 68 2.35 19.94 -0.69
CA TYR A 68 1.71 18.62 -0.54
C TYR A 68 2.75 17.53 -0.30
N TRP A 69 3.91 17.62 -0.94
CA TRP A 69 5.02 16.70 -0.68
C TRP A 69 5.48 16.75 0.78
N ASN A 70 5.64 17.95 1.34
CA ASN A 70 6.05 18.13 2.73
C ASN A 70 4.98 17.62 3.71
N LYS A 71 3.69 17.88 3.46
CA LYS A 71 2.58 17.31 4.26
C LYS A 71 2.64 15.78 4.29
N LEU A 72 2.88 15.14 3.15
CA LEU A 72 3.02 13.68 3.08
C LEU A 72 4.26 13.18 3.83
N LYS A 73 5.41 13.85 3.70
CA LYS A 73 6.64 13.50 4.44
C LYS A 73 6.41 13.55 5.95
N GLU A 74 5.75 14.60 6.43
CA GLU A 74 5.41 14.74 7.85
C GLU A 74 4.48 13.61 8.32
N LEU A 75 3.44 13.30 7.54
CA LEU A 75 2.57 12.15 7.84
C LEU A 75 3.33 10.82 7.86
N PHE A 76 4.24 10.59 6.91
CA PHE A 76 5.06 9.38 6.87
C PHE A 76 5.96 9.26 8.10
N GLU A 77 6.57 10.35 8.54
CA GLU A 77 7.38 10.39 9.74
C GLU A 77 6.54 10.10 10.99
N ILE A 78 5.40 10.79 11.16
CA ILE A 78 4.43 10.57 12.26
C ILE A 78 4.05 9.09 12.35
N ILE A 79 3.80 8.43 11.22
CA ILE A 79 3.41 7.01 11.17
C ILE A 79 4.61 6.11 11.47
N ASN A 80 5.81 6.45 11.02
CA ASN A 80 7.02 5.67 11.28
C ASN A 80 7.31 5.61 12.79
N ILE A 81 7.50 6.79 13.41
CA ILE A 81 7.97 6.89 14.80
C ILE A 81 6.83 6.90 15.83
N GLY A 82 5.59 7.13 15.39
CA GLY A 82 4.45 7.37 16.26
C GLY A 82 4.39 8.82 16.77
N ASN A 83 3.21 9.25 17.19
CA ASN A 83 3.01 10.55 17.81
C ASN A 83 1.87 10.47 18.85
N SER A 84 2.21 10.67 20.13
CA SER A 84 1.26 10.56 21.23
C SER A 84 0.20 11.68 21.24
N GLU A 85 0.54 12.89 20.81
CA GLU A 85 -0.41 14.01 20.75
C GLU A 85 -1.50 13.78 19.69
N LEU A 86 -1.11 13.13 18.60
CA LEU A 86 -2.01 12.74 17.51
C LEU A 86 -2.68 11.39 17.77
N GLY A 87 -2.28 10.62 18.78
CA GLY A 87 -2.78 9.28 19.05
C GLY A 87 -2.32 8.23 18.02
N VAL A 88 -1.24 8.50 17.28
CA VAL A 88 -0.71 7.61 16.24
C VAL A 88 0.30 6.65 16.85
N PRO A 89 0.07 5.33 16.84
CA PRO A 89 1.08 4.37 17.27
C PRO A 89 2.19 4.22 16.20
N PRO A 90 3.40 3.81 16.59
CA PRO A 90 4.50 3.60 15.64
C PRO A 90 4.26 2.38 14.74
N TYR A 91 4.40 2.55 13.43
CA TYR A 91 4.32 1.50 12.41
C TYR A 91 5.70 1.24 11.79
N ASN A 92 6.63 0.73 12.61
CA ASN A 92 8.03 0.44 12.27
C ASN A 92 8.22 -0.81 11.36
N GLY A 93 7.44 -0.91 10.29
CA GLY A 93 7.44 -2.05 9.35
C GLY A 93 8.48 -1.98 8.22
N GLY A 94 9.40 -1.01 8.26
CA GLY A 94 10.38 -0.78 7.18
C GLY A 94 9.83 0.02 5.99
N LEU A 95 8.53 0.05 5.75
CA LEU A 95 7.92 0.81 4.65
C LEU A 95 8.07 2.33 4.81
N PHE A 96 8.02 2.82 6.04
CA PHE A 96 8.18 4.23 6.40
C PHE A 96 9.59 4.56 6.92
N ASP A 97 10.49 3.57 6.89
CA ASP A 97 11.87 3.71 7.36
C ASP A 97 12.65 4.63 6.41
N LEU A 98 13.25 5.67 6.99
CA LEU A 98 13.95 6.72 6.24
C LEU A 98 15.25 6.18 5.63
N ASP A 99 15.98 5.34 6.37
CA ASP A 99 17.29 4.83 5.97
C ASP A 99 17.17 3.81 4.82
N LYS A 100 16.05 3.07 4.77
CA LYS A 100 15.77 2.12 3.68
C LYS A 100 15.37 2.81 2.37
N HIS A 101 14.99 4.08 2.43
CA HIS A 101 14.36 4.80 1.33
C HIS A 101 15.03 6.15 1.06
N GLU A 102 16.37 6.20 1.16
CA GLU A 102 17.16 7.44 1.04
C GLU A 102 16.83 8.28 -0.20
N LEU A 103 16.56 7.65 -1.35
CA LEU A 103 16.26 8.41 -2.57
C LEU A 103 14.96 9.20 -2.42
N LEU A 104 13.88 8.59 -1.91
CA LEU A 104 12.63 9.30 -1.63
C LEU A 104 12.87 10.46 -0.66
N GLU A 105 13.72 10.27 0.34
CA GLU A 105 13.96 11.30 1.35
C GLU A 105 14.78 12.50 0.84
N LYS A 106 15.70 12.26 -0.09
CA LYS A 106 16.54 13.30 -0.73
C LYS A 106 15.79 14.10 -1.80
N GLN A 107 14.75 13.53 -2.43
CA GLN A 107 14.04 14.18 -3.52
C GLN A 107 12.91 15.11 -3.03
N ARG A 108 12.57 16.09 -3.86
CA ARG A 108 11.39 16.94 -3.69
C ARG A 108 10.50 16.83 -4.91
N LEU A 109 9.29 16.35 -4.71
CA LEU A 109 8.32 16.19 -5.78
C LEU A 109 7.45 17.43 -5.91
N GLY A 110 7.17 17.83 -7.15
CA GLY A 110 6.34 19.00 -7.45
C GLY A 110 4.86 18.74 -7.12
N ASP A 111 4.20 19.74 -6.54
CA ASP A 111 2.83 19.65 -6.04
C ASP A 111 1.84 19.22 -7.12
N LEU A 112 1.99 19.69 -8.36
CA LEU A 112 1.13 19.23 -9.46
C LEU A 112 1.15 17.71 -9.61
N TYR A 113 2.29 17.06 -9.43
CA TYR A 113 2.39 15.59 -9.54
C TYR A 113 1.84 14.90 -8.31
N ILE A 114 2.08 15.44 -7.11
CA ILE A 114 1.58 14.87 -5.85
C ILE A 114 0.07 14.96 -5.75
N VAL A 115 -0.51 16.12 -6.07
CA VAL A 115 -1.97 16.32 -6.09
C VAL A 115 -2.62 15.32 -7.05
N ASN A 116 -2.09 15.18 -8.27
CA ASN A 116 -2.61 14.20 -9.22
C ASN A 116 -2.47 12.76 -8.69
N ALA A 117 -1.35 12.40 -8.06
CA ALA A 117 -1.16 11.07 -7.48
C ALA A 117 -2.16 10.78 -6.35
N ILE A 118 -2.36 11.73 -5.44
CA ILE A 118 -3.35 11.64 -4.36
C ILE A 118 -4.76 11.49 -4.94
N ASP A 119 -5.11 12.28 -5.96
CA ASP A 119 -6.44 12.21 -6.58
C ASP A 119 -6.67 10.87 -7.28
N PHE A 120 -5.71 10.42 -8.10
CA PHE A 120 -5.79 9.16 -8.84
C PHE A 120 -5.90 7.93 -7.93
N ILE A 121 -5.25 7.95 -6.77
CA ILE A 121 -5.38 6.85 -5.81
C ILE A 121 -6.67 6.96 -4.99
N SER A 122 -7.20 8.18 -4.79
CA SER A 122 -8.33 8.39 -3.90
C SER A 122 -9.69 8.27 -4.59
N ARG A 123 -9.77 8.55 -5.89
CA ARG A 123 -11.03 8.63 -6.64
C ARG A 123 -11.00 7.87 -7.96
N SER A 124 -12.15 7.32 -8.34
CA SER A 124 -12.38 6.75 -9.67
C SER A 124 -12.62 7.85 -10.73
N SER A 125 -12.73 7.45 -12.00
CA SER A 125 -12.91 8.38 -13.13
C SER A 125 -14.22 9.19 -13.08
N ASP A 126 -15.22 8.69 -12.36
CA ASP A 126 -16.49 9.37 -12.05
C ASP A 126 -16.42 10.24 -10.79
N LYS A 127 -15.22 10.42 -10.22
CA LYS A 127 -14.92 11.21 -9.01
C LYS A 127 -15.52 10.64 -7.72
N ALA A 128 -15.98 9.40 -7.70
CA ALA A 128 -16.35 8.72 -6.46
C ALA A 128 -15.09 8.33 -5.67
N TYR A 129 -15.14 8.43 -4.33
CA TYR A 129 -14.04 7.97 -3.49
C TYR A 129 -13.95 6.44 -3.49
N ILE A 130 -12.73 5.94 -3.62
CA ILE A 130 -12.44 4.51 -3.57
C ILE A 130 -12.47 4.05 -2.11
N ASP A 131 -13.23 2.99 -1.85
CA ASP A 131 -13.26 2.34 -0.54
C ASP A 131 -12.13 1.30 -0.44
N TYR A 132 -11.06 1.66 0.25
CA TYR A 132 -9.92 0.77 0.49
C TYR A 132 -10.17 -0.26 1.60
N GLY A 133 -11.22 -0.10 2.39
CA GLY A 133 -11.51 -0.96 3.52
C GLY A 133 -12.29 -2.22 3.21
N SER A 134 -13.12 -2.15 2.17
CA SER A 134 -13.80 -3.31 1.58
C SER A 134 -12.92 -4.12 0.64
N LEU A 135 -11.67 -3.69 0.40
CA LEU A 135 -10.69 -4.51 -0.32
C LEU A 135 -10.38 -5.76 0.52
N GLU A 136 -10.96 -6.89 0.11
CA GLU A 136 -10.50 -8.19 0.59
C GLU A 136 -9.00 -8.31 0.37
N THR A 137 -8.29 -9.02 1.27
CA THR A 137 -6.85 -9.27 1.18
C THR A 137 -6.41 -9.78 -0.21
N ARG A 138 -7.30 -10.48 -0.91
CA ARG A 138 -7.13 -10.95 -2.30
C ARG A 138 -6.96 -9.84 -3.33
N HIS A 139 -7.69 -8.73 -3.19
CA HIS A 139 -7.63 -7.60 -4.11
C HIS A 139 -6.32 -6.83 -3.96
N LEU A 140 -5.82 -6.65 -2.73
CA LEU A 140 -4.51 -6.06 -2.48
C LEU A 140 -3.40 -6.85 -3.16
N GLY A 141 -3.40 -8.19 -3.03
CA GLY A 141 -2.44 -9.07 -3.68
C GLY A 141 -2.42 -8.87 -5.21
N SER A 142 -3.59 -8.84 -5.85
CA SER A 142 -3.70 -8.62 -7.30
C SER A 142 -3.25 -7.22 -7.75
N ILE A 143 -3.46 -6.19 -6.92
CA ILE A 143 -2.99 -4.82 -7.20
C ILE A 143 -1.47 -4.79 -7.11
N TYR A 144 -0.88 -5.36 -6.04
CA TYR A 144 0.58 -5.41 -5.88
C TYR A 144 1.25 -6.20 -6.99
N GLU A 145 0.72 -7.37 -7.35
CA GLU A 145 1.23 -8.15 -8.48
C GLU A 145 1.15 -7.38 -9.79
N GLY A 146 0.00 -6.78 -10.08
CA GLY A 146 -0.19 -5.98 -11.30
C GLY A 146 0.75 -4.79 -11.37
N LEU A 147 1.04 -4.14 -10.23
CA LEU A 147 1.98 -3.01 -10.15
C LEU A 147 3.43 -3.45 -10.41
N LEU A 148 3.82 -4.62 -9.91
CA LEU A 148 5.16 -5.19 -10.15
C LEU A 148 5.38 -5.64 -11.59
N GLU A 149 4.31 -5.92 -12.36
CA GLU A 149 4.40 -6.27 -13.79
C GLU A 149 4.84 -5.07 -14.66
N TYR A 150 4.75 -3.83 -14.15
CA TYR A 150 5.13 -2.65 -14.91
C TYR A 150 6.64 -2.41 -14.89
N LYS A 151 7.16 -1.94 -16.04
CA LYS A 151 8.53 -1.45 -16.15
C LYS A 151 8.56 -0.07 -16.79
N LEU A 152 9.42 0.79 -16.26
CA LEU A 152 9.73 2.07 -16.87
C LEU A 152 10.70 1.88 -18.05
N LYS A 153 10.34 2.41 -19.21
CA LYS A 153 11.20 2.52 -20.38
C LYS A 153 11.24 3.96 -20.88
N ILE A 154 12.33 4.34 -21.53
CA ILE A 154 12.44 5.63 -22.24
C ILE A 154 12.22 5.33 -23.72
N SER A 155 11.40 6.14 -24.38
CA SER A 155 11.12 5.97 -25.80
C SER A 155 12.29 6.46 -26.66
N GLU A 156 12.75 5.64 -27.61
CA GLU A 156 13.81 6.02 -28.56
C GLU A 156 13.28 6.79 -29.77
N GLU A 157 11.97 6.73 -30.01
CA GLU A 157 11.24 7.37 -31.10
C GLU A 157 9.83 7.78 -30.63
N ASP A 158 9.04 8.40 -31.49
CA ASP A 158 7.64 8.70 -31.17
C ASP A 158 6.79 7.42 -31.31
N ILE A 159 6.23 6.95 -30.19
CA ILE A 159 5.46 5.70 -30.14
C ILE A 159 4.03 5.93 -29.67
N VAL A 160 3.14 5.02 -30.04
CA VAL A 160 1.72 5.05 -29.68
C VAL A 160 1.31 3.68 -29.14
N PRO A 161 0.61 3.59 -28.00
CA PRO A 161 0.06 2.34 -27.50
C PRO A 161 -1.13 1.90 -28.34
N ILE A 162 -1.09 0.67 -28.83
CA ILE A 162 -2.21 -0.01 -29.48
C ILE A 162 -2.63 -1.23 -28.66
N LYS A 163 -3.94 -1.45 -28.53
CA LYS A 163 -4.49 -2.65 -27.89
C LYS A 163 -4.65 -3.74 -28.94
N GLU A 164 -3.90 -4.83 -28.80
CA GLU A 164 -3.99 -5.99 -29.68
C GLU A 164 -4.14 -7.26 -28.82
N LYS A 165 -5.21 -8.04 -29.04
CA LYS A 165 -5.49 -9.30 -28.33
C LYS A 165 -5.35 -9.20 -26.80
N GLY A 166 -5.80 -8.09 -26.19
CA GLY A 166 -5.73 -7.88 -24.74
C GLY A 166 -4.35 -7.52 -24.19
N LYS A 167 -3.38 -7.19 -25.06
CA LYS A 167 -2.05 -6.66 -24.71
C LYS A 167 -1.90 -5.24 -25.26
N VAL A 168 -1.14 -4.41 -24.56
CA VAL A 168 -0.78 -3.07 -25.03
C VAL A 168 0.59 -3.16 -25.68
N LEU A 169 0.66 -2.95 -26.99
CA LEU A 169 1.90 -2.90 -27.77
C LEU A 169 2.20 -1.45 -28.10
N PHE A 170 3.45 -1.03 -27.91
CA PHE A 170 3.89 0.29 -28.35
C PHE A 170 4.52 0.17 -29.73
N ILE A 171 4.00 0.92 -30.68
CA ILE A 171 4.49 0.93 -32.06
C ILE A 171 4.89 2.35 -32.49
N PRO A 172 5.84 2.50 -33.43
CA PRO A 172 6.17 3.79 -34.03
C PRO A 172 4.94 4.54 -34.55
N LEU A 173 4.93 5.86 -34.36
CA LEU A 173 3.84 6.75 -34.77
C LEU A 173 3.50 6.59 -36.27
N GLU A 174 4.51 6.39 -37.13
CA GLU A 174 4.31 6.16 -38.56
C GLU A 174 3.52 4.88 -38.86
N LYS A 175 3.79 3.81 -38.12
CA LYS A 175 3.05 2.54 -38.23
C LYS A 175 1.65 2.70 -37.63
N ALA A 176 1.54 3.42 -36.50
CA ALA A 176 0.26 3.68 -35.85
C ALA A 176 -0.71 4.44 -36.76
N LYS A 177 -0.24 5.46 -37.50
CA LYS A 177 -1.07 6.23 -38.45
C LYS A 177 -1.66 5.36 -39.57
N LYS A 178 -0.98 4.27 -39.96
CA LYS A 178 -1.49 3.33 -40.97
C LYS A 178 -2.58 2.41 -40.43
N ILE A 179 -2.58 2.14 -39.13
CA ILE A 179 -3.52 1.21 -38.47
C ILE A 179 -4.71 1.97 -37.86
N LYS A 180 -4.47 3.13 -37.26
CA LYS A 180 -5.46 3.95 -36.55
C LYS A 180 -5.59 5.31 -37.23
N LYS A 181 -6.78 5.59 -37.80
CA LYS A 181 -7.07 6.86 -38.51
C LYS A 181 -7.00 8.10 -37.62
N THR A 182 -7.28 7.97 -36.33
CA THR A 182 -7.28 9.08 -35.37
C THR A 182 -6.44 8.73 -34.15
N ILE A 183 -5.31 9.41 -33.97
CA ILE A 183 -4.45 9.30 -32.79
C ILE A 183 -4.58 10.61 -32.02
N LYS A 184 -4.93 10.55 -30.73
CA LYS A 184 -5.01 11.76 -29.91
C LYS A 184 -3.59 12.15 -29.48
N GLU A 185 -3.27 13.45 -29.45
CA GLU A 185 -1.94 13.93 -29.05
C GLU A 185 -1.50 13.39 -27.67
N LYS A 186 -2.44 13.31 -26.73
CA LYS A 186 -2.22 12.74 -25.38
C LYS A 186 -1.86 11.24 -25.34
N GLU A 187 -2.08 10.51 -26.44
CA GLU A 187 -1.71 9.08 -26.56
C GLU A 187 -0.27 8.91 -27.08
N ILE A 188 0.36 9.98 -27.59
CA ILE A 188 1.70 9.90 -28.20
C ILE A 188 2.75 10.01 -27.10
N VAL A 189 3.58 8.98 -26.97
CA VAL A 189 4.79 9.03 -26.15
C VAL A 189 5.92 9.53 -27.05
N ARG A 190 6.35 10.77 -26.83
CA ARG A 190 7.42 11.38 -27.61
C ARG A 190 8.79 10.76 -27.30
N LYS A 191 9.70 10.82 -28.26
CA LYS A 191 11.11 10.44 -28.06
C LYS A 191 11.68 11.08 -26.79
N GLY A 192 12.41 10.29 -26.00
CA GLY A 192 13.01 10.69 -24.74
C GLY A 192 12.05 10.74 -23.55
N LYS A 193 10.74 10.48 -23.75
CA LYS A 193 9.77 10.41 -22.64
C LYS A 193 9.70 9.01 -22.05
N ILE A 194 9.37 8.97 -20.76
CA ILE A 194 9.19 7.74 -20.00
C ILE A 194 7.79 7.18 -20.29
N TYR A 195 7.69 5.87 -20.41
CA TYR A 195 6.44 5.14 -20.52
C TYR A 195 6.49 3.83 -19.73
N LEU A 196 5.31 3.32 -19.39
CA LEU A 196 5.13 2.06 -18.67
C LEU A 196 4.81 0.94 -19.67
N VAL A 197 5.57 -0.15 -19.59
CA VAL A 197 5.26 -1.40 -20.29
C VAL A 197 4.85 -2.47 -19.29
N THR A 198 3.88 -3.30 -19.65
CA THR A 198 3.58 -4.52 -18.90
C THR A 198 4.29 -5.68 -19.56
N ASP A 199 5.14 -6.37 -18.81
CA ASP A 199 5.80 -7.56 -19.31
C ASP A 199 5.02 -8.81 -18.88
N LYS A 200 3.84 -9.01 -19.49
CA LYS A 200 3.04 -10.24 -19.24
C LYS A 200 3.83 -11.53 -19.50
N GLY A 201 5.02 -11.46 -20.11
CA GLY A 201 5.95 -12.57 -20.31
C GLY A 201 6.91 -12.85 -19.13
N GLU A 202 7.15 -11.90 -18.23
CA GLU A 202 8.09 -12.05 -17.09
C GLU A 202 7.50 -12.75 -15.86
N ARG A 203 6.24 -13.18 -15.92
CA ARG A 203 5.64 -14.08 -14.92
C ARG A 203 6.52 -15.28 -14.56
N LYS A 204 7.36 -15.74 -15.50
CA LYS A 204 8.25 -16.88 -15.28
C LYS A 204 9.59 -16.53 -14.60
N ALA A 205 9.97 -15.26 -14.52
CA ALA A 205 11.31 -14.85 -14.08
C ALA A 205 11.36 -14.31 -12.65
N THR A 206 10.32 -13.60 -12.18
CA THR A 206 10.32 -13.00 -10.84
C THR A 206 9.83 -13.95 -9.75
N GLY A 207 9.03 -14.97 -10.09
CA GLY A 207 8.56 -16.00 -9.15
C GLY A 207 7.62 -15.50 -8.04
N SER A 208 7.25 -14.22 -8.03
CA SER A 208 6.40 -13.60 -7.02
C SER A 208 4.93 -13.85 -7.33
N TYR A 209 4.41 -14.98 -6.85
CA TYR A 209 2.98 -15.33 -6.91
C TYR A 209 2.38 -15.31 -5.51
N TYR A 210 1.27 -14.60 -5.34
CA TYR A 210 0.46 -14.73 -4.15
C TYR A 210 -0.17 -16.12 -4.14
N THR A 211 0.04 -16.83 -3.03
CA THR A 211 -0.44 -18.20 -2.88
C THR A 211 -1.96 -18.17 -2.63
N PRO A 212 -2.77 -18.88 -3.43
CA PRO A 212 -4.21 -18.97 -3.22
C PRO A 212 -4.62 -19.34 -1.79
N ASP A 213 -5.71 -18.74 -1.28
CA ASP A 213 -6.16 -18.91 0.10
C ASP A 213 -6.35 -20.37 0.51
N TYR A 214 -6.85 -21.22 -0.40
CA TYR A 214 -7.05 -22.64 -0.09
C TYR A 214 -5.71 -23.36 0.16
N ILE A 215 -4.63 -22.96 -0.51
CA ILE A 215 -3.28 -23.49 -0.29
C ILE A 215 -2.73 -22.95 1.03
N VAL A 216 -2.85 -21.64 1.29
CA VAL A 216 -2.41 -21.05 2.56
C VAL A 216 -3.13 -21.69 3.73
N LYS A 217 -4.47 -21.81 3.65
CA LYS A 217 -5.31 -22.46 4.65
C LYS A 217 -4.90 -23.91 4.86
N TYR A 218 -4.70 -24.66 3.78
CA TYR A 218 -4.21 -26.05 3.87
C TYR A 218 -2.85 -26.13 4.58
N ILE A 219 -1.89 -25.27 4.22
CA ILE A 219 -0.56 -25.25 4.85
C ILE A 219 -0.70 -24.91 6.34
N VAL A 220 -1.43 -23.86 6.69
CA VAL A 220 -1.65 -23.45 8.09
C VAL A 220 -2.36 -24.55 8.87
N GLU A 221 -3.38 -25.17 8.30
CA GLU A 221 -4.14 -26.25 8.95
C GLU A 221 -3.29 -27.48 9.20
N ASN A 222 -2.37 -27.82 8.30
CA ASN A 222 -1.54 -29.01 8.44
C ASN A 222 -0.22 -28.77 9.20
N THR A 223 0.22 -27.52 9.34
CA THR A 223 1.47 -27.18 10.03
C THR A 223 1.24 -26.58 11.42
N LEU A 224 0.40 -25.55 11.52
CA LEU A 224 0.18 -24.81 12.77
C LEU A 224 -0.90 -25.46 13.65
N SER A 225 -1.99 -25.97 13.07
CA SER A 225 -3.07 -26.56 13.89
C SER A 225 -2.61 -27.72 14.78
N PRO A 226 -1.76 -28.67 14.32
CA PRO A 226 -1.25 -29.73 15.19
C PRO A 226 -0.41 -29.21 16.37
N LEU A 227 0.38 -28.15 16.13
CA LEU A 227 1.22 -27.54 17.16
C LEU A 227 0.36 -26.78 18.19
N ILE A 228 -0.65 -26.05 17.72
CA ILE A 228 -1.63 -25.38 18.58
C ILE A 228 -2.42 -26.41 19.39
N GLY A 229 -2.83 -27.52 18.78
CA GLY A 229 -3.51 -28.64 19.44
C GLY A 229 -2.68 -29.21 20.59
N LYS A 230 -1.42 -29.56 20.32
CA LYS A 230 -0.49 -30.06 21.36
C LYS A 230 -0.28 -29.06 22.50
N LYS A 231 -0.16 -27.76 22.20
CA LYS A 231 -0.05 -26.72 23.23
C LYS A 231 -1.35 -26.60 24.03
N LYS A 232 -2.52 -26.61 23.39
CA LYS A 232 -3.82 -26.58 24.07
C LYS A 232 -3.98 -27.76 25.02
N GLU A 233 -3.65 -28.98 24.59
CA GLU A 233 -3.70 -30.17 25.46
C GLU A 233 -2.81 -30.04 26.70
N LYS A 234 -1.58 -29.55 26.52
CA LYS A 234 -0.66 -29.30 27.64
C LYS A 234 -1.22 -28.26 28.62
N VAL A 235 -1.80 -27.17 28.10
CA VAL A 235 -2.44 -26.14 28.92
C VAL A 235 -3.63 -26.72 29.68
N VAL A 236 -4.51 -27.48 29.01
CA VAL A 236 -5.66 -28.13 29.64
C VAL A 236 -5.22 -29.08 30.76
N LYS A 237 -4.22 -29.93 30.52
CA LYS A 237 -3.66 -30.82 31.55
C LYS A 237 -3.12 -30.04 32.76
N LYS A 238 -2.32 -29.00 32.53
CA LYS A 238 -1.80 -28.14 33.60
C LYS A 238 -2.92 -27.48 34.40
N VAL A 239 -3.92 -26.92 33.72
CA VAL A 239 -5.09 -26.31 34.36
C VAL A 239 -5.84 -27.33 35.23
N GLN A 240 -5.94 -28.58 34.77
CA GLN A 240 -6.63 -29.64 35.49
C GLN A 240 -5.83 -30.11 36.72
N GLU A 241 -4.51 -30.27 36.59
CA GLU A 241 -3.61 -30.56 37.71
C GLU A 241 -3.65 -29.45 38.78
N VAL A 242 -3.63 -28.17 38.37
CA VAL A 242 -3.74 -27.04 39.30
C VAL A 242 -5.11 -27.04 39.98
N LYS A 243 -6.21 -27.29 39.26
CA LYS A 243 -7.55 -27.43 39.85
C LYS A 243 -7.64 -28.57 40.88
N GLU A 244 -7.00 -29.70 40.62
CA GLU A 244 -6.96 -30.80 41.59
C GLU A 244 -6.13 -30.47 42.84
N LYS A 245 -5.01 -29.76 42.67
CA LYS A 245 -4.21 -29.26 43.79
C LYS A 245 -4.98 -28.24 44.63
N VAL A 246 -5.72 -27.33 44.00
CA VAL A 246 -6.63 -26.38 44.68
C VAL A 246 -7.66 -27.11 45.54
N LYS A 247 -8.28 -28.19 45.03
CA LYS A 247 -9.27 -28.99 45.79
C LYS A 247 -8.67 -29.64 47.04
N LYS A 248 -7.38 -29.98 47.03
CA LYS A 248 -6.68 -30.65 48.14
C LYS A 248 -5.98 -29.67 49.09
N ALA A 249 -5.76 -28.42 48.69
CA ALA A 249 -5.07 -27.40 49.47
C ALA A 249 -6.01 -26.61 50.42
N ARG A 250 -5.46 -26.11 51.53
CA ARG A 250 -6.15 -25.25 52.51
C ARG A 250 -5.30 -24.00 52.83
N GLY A 251 -5.98 -22.92 53.22
CA GLY A 251 -5.34 -21.66 53.64
C GLY A 251 -4.55 -20.98 52.52
N TYR A 252 -3.44 -20.32 52.86
CA TYR A 252 -2.61 -19.51 51.95
C TYR A 252 -2.17 -20.23 50.66
N ASN A 253 -1.92 -21.55 50.73
CA ASN A 253 -1.54 -22.35 49.56
C ASN A 253 -2.66 -22.48 48.51
N ARG A 254 -3.93 -22.36 48.93
CA ARG A 254 -5.07 -22.40 48.01
C ARG A 254 -5.21 -21.10 47.23
N GLU A 255 -5.04 -19.95 47.89
CA GLU A 255 -5.13 -18.62 47.26
C GLU A 255 -4.01 -18.38 46.23
N ALA A 256 -2.83 -18.97 46.43
CA ALA A 256 -1.74 -18.92 45.46
C ALA A 256 -2.07 -19.72 44.17
N LEU A 257 -2.62 -20.92 44.31
CA LEU A 257 -3.01 -21.77 43.18
C LEU A 257 -4.24 -21.23 42.43
N GLU A 258 -5.16 -20.56 43.13
CA GLU A 258 -6.31 -19.88 42.49
C GLU A 258 -5.87 -18.65 41.66
N ARG A 259 -4.76 -17.99 42.03
CA ARG A 259 -4.13 -16.93 41.21
C ARG A 259 -3.44 -17.46 39.96
N GLU A 260 -2.83 -18.64 40.02
CA GLU A 260 -2.17 -19.30 38.88
C GLU A 260 -3.17 -19.81 37.82
N LEU A 261 -4.45 -19.94 38.18
CA LEU A 261 -5.54 -20.38 37.31
C LEU A 261 -6.20 -19.27 36.47
N ARG A 262 -5.95 -18.00 36.80
CA ARG A 262 -6.44 -16.82 36.06
C ARG A 262 -5.52 -16.47 34.91
#